data_AF-D3FV05-F1
#
_entry.id   AF-D3FV05-F1
#
_cell.length_a   1.000
_cell.length_b   1.000
_cell.length_c   1.000
_cell.angle_alpha   90.00
_cell.angle_beta   90.00
_cell.angle_gamma   90.00
#
_symmetry.space_group_name_H-M   'P 1'
#
loop_
_entity.id
_entity.type
_entity.pdbx_description
1 polymer ?
#
loop_
_entity_poly.entity_id
_entity_poly.type
_entity_poly.pdbx_seq_one_letter_code
_entity_poly.pdbx_strand_id
1 'polypeptide(L)'
;MLKKGFILSLVGALTLSFGGAGLAADHGDDEAKVRVVHASPDAPAVDVVLNGDVVVEGADFKAATDYLHVPSGDHEVEIFAAGTVEEEEPVLSATLSVEGGEAYTVAAVNTVENLELSIINDEQMTTSGQTKVRVGHFSPDAPNVDVAVAGGDVLFEDAPFKAVTDYLETAPATFDLEIRVAGTEDVVLELPATELKADMLYSVFAVGFADGEPGLDVIVLSDMSHEAMPAEMPATGMGGAQNNTSFMPILFAGALALGAAVFFLNIRRKQEA
;
A
#
# COMPACT_ATOMS: atom_id res chain seq x y z
N MET A 1 64.04 -38.64 31.39
CA MET A 1 64.98 -38.25 30.32
C MET A 1 64.32 -37.18 29.48
N LEU A 2 64.94 -36.00 29.46
CA LEU A 2 64.55 -34.80 28.71
C LEU A 2 64.55 -35.03 27.19
N LYS A 3 63.64 -34.35 26.48
CA LYS A 3 63.80 -33.73 25.15
C LYS A 3 62.66 -32.71 24.99
N LYS A 4 62.92 -31.39 25.10
CA LYS A 4 63.14 -30.43 23.99
C LYS A 4 62.06 -30.63 22.91
N GLY A 5 61.11 -29.74 22.62
CA GLY A 5 61.02 -28.28 22.76
C GLY A 5 60.66 -27.74 21.37
N PHE A 6 59.60 -26.93 21.22
CA PHE A 6 59.52 -25.89 20.19
C PHE A 6 58.34 -24.95 20.48
N ILE A 7 58.67 -23.68 20.63
CA ILE A 7 57.76 -22.54 20.65
C ILE A 7 57.52 -22.16 19.18
N LEU A 8 56.27 -21.99 18.76
CA LEU A 8 55.98 -21.11 17.62
C LEU A 8 54.70 -20.32 17.91
N SER A 9 54.89 -19.05 18.22
CA SER A 9 53.87 -18.01 18.16
C SER A 9 53.33 -17.91 16.74
N LEU A 10 52.00 -17.90 16.59
CA LEU A 10 51.38 -17.19 15.47
C LEU A 10 50.25 -16.31 16.00
N VAL A 11 50.52 -15.00 15.94
CA VAL A 11 49.58 -13.90 16.11
C VAL A 11 48.67 -13.87 14.88
N GLY A 12 47.36 -13.76 15.11
CA GLY A 12 46.37 -13.62 14.06
C GLY A 12 44.99 -13.29 14.63
N ALA A 13 44.89 -12.20 15.41
CA ALA A 13 43.61 -11.60 15.75
C ALA A 13 43.25 -10.58 14.68
N LEU A 14 42.30 -10.92 13.81
CA LEU A 14 41.52 -9.96 13.03
C LEU A 14 40.05 -10.35 13.15
N THR A 15 39.40 -9.85 14.18
CA THR A 15 37.95 -9.89 14.30
C THR A 15 37.38 -8.84 13.34
N LEU A 16 36.88 -9.28 12.18
CA LEU A 16 35.93 -8.48 11.41
C LEU A 16 34.60 -8.48 12.18
N SER A 17 34.41 -7.46 13.01
CA SER A 17 33.08 -7.06 13.47
C SER A 17 32.36 -6.43 12.27
N PHE A 18 31.59 -7.26 11.55
CA PHE A 18 30.61 -6.83 10.56
C PHE A 18 29.55 -6.02 11.31
N GLY A 19 29.72 -4.70 11.33
CA GLY A 19 28.65 -3.78 11.69
C GLY A 19 27.64 -3.80 10.56
N GLY A 20 26.64 -4.69 10.67
CA GLY A 20 25.43 -4.60 9.89
C GLY A 20 24.71 -3.32 10.29
N ALA A 21 25.00 -2.23 9.59
CA ALA A 21 24.06 -1.14 9.48
C ALA A 21 22.82 -1.75 8.83
N GLY A 22 21.75 -1.88 9.60
CA GLY A 22 20.43 -2.09 9.04
C GLY A 22 20.16 -0.92 8.11
N LEU A 23 20.32 -1.15 6.82
CA LEU A 23 19.64 -0.36 5.81
C LEU A 23 18.18 -0.72 6.03
N ALA A 24 17.44 0.18 6.68
CA ALA A 24 16.01 0.25 6.43
C ALA A 24 15.92 0.53 4.92
N ALA A 25 15.65 -0.50 4.14
CA ALA A 25 15.27 -0.33 2.76
C ALA A 25 13.98 0.48 2.79
N ASP A 26 14.02 1.62 2.11
CA ASP A 26 12.85 2.41 1.81
C ASP A 26 11.98 1.57 0.87
N HIS A 27 11.05 0.80 1.44
CA HIS A 27 10.20 -0.15 0.70
C HIS A 27 9.10 0.54 -0.13
N GLY A 28 9.12 1.87 -0.23
CA GLY A 28 8.05 2.64 -0.89
C GLY A 28 7.99 2.49 -2.42
N ASP A 29 9.14 2.25 -3.07
CA ASP A 29 9.24 2.27 -4.54
C ASP A 29 9.26 0.86 -5.17
N ASP A 30 9.38 -0.20 -4.37
CA ASP A 30 9.48 -1.59 -4.87
C ASP A 30 8.14 -2.36 -4.82
N GLU A 31 7.14 -1.82 -4.11
CA GLU A 31 5.81 -2.42 -3.93
C GLU A 31 4.70 -1.48 -4.44
N ALA A 32 3.68 -2.08 -5.05
CA ALA A 32 2.39 -1.46 -5.35
C ALA A 32 1.39 -1.71 -4.21
N LYS A 33 0.34 -0.88 -4.18
CA LYS A 33 -0.81 -1.07 -3.30
C LYS A 33 -1.99 -1.55 -4.11
N VAL A 34 -2.56 -2.71 -3.80
CA VAL A 34 -3.64 -3.31 -4.58
C VAL A 34 -4.85 -3.58 -3.70
N ARG A 35 -6.00 -3.00 -4.06
CA ARG A 35 -7.30 -3.32 -3.47
C ARG A 35 -8.08 -4.21 -4.41
N VAL A 36 -8.66 -5.28 -3.88
CA VAL A 36 -9.50 -6.20 -4.65
C VAL A 36 -10.97 -5.88 -4.40
N VAL A 37 -11.78 -5.91 -5.45
CA VAL A 37 -13.23 -5.68 -5.39
C VAL A 37 -13.96 -6.82 -6.11
N HIS A 38 -14.96 -7.40 -5.45
CA HIS A 38 -15.85 -8.35 -6.10
C HIS A 38 -17.11 -7.63 -6.60
N ALA A 39 -17.18 -7.40 -7.90
CA ALA A 39 -18.24 -6.65 -8.57
C ALA A 39 -19.02 -7.48 -9.61
N SER A 40 -18.87 -8.80 -9.59
CA SER A 40 -19.62 -9.72 -10.44
C SER A 40 -20.93 -10.12 -9.75
N PRO A 41 -22.11 -9.77 -10.31
CA PRO A 41 -23.38 -9.85 -9.59
C PRO A 41 -23.96 -11.26 -9.44
N ASP A 42 -23.65 -12.19 -10.33
CA ASP A 42 -24.14 -13.59 -10.30
C ASP A 42 -23.07 -14.61 -9.84
N ALA A 43 -21.85 -14.15 -9.60
CA ALA A 43 -20.83 -14.99 -9.00
C ALA A 43 -21.14 -15.26 -7.51
N PRO A 44 -20.89 -16.49 -7.02
CA PRO A 44 -20.90 -16.75 -5.59
C PRO A 44 -19.75 -16.01 -4.90
N ALA A 45 -19.67 -16.08 -3.57
CA ALA A 45 -18.47 -15.62 -2.86
C ALA A 45 -17.20 -16.25 -3.47
N VAL A 46 -16.13 -15.46 -3.57
CA VAL A 46 -14.89 -15.85 -4.25
C VAL A 46 -13.68 -15.85 -3.34
N ASP A 47 -12.75 -16.75 -3.63
CA ASP A 47 -11.38 -16.69 -3.14
C ASP A 47 -10.49 -16.10 -4.23
N VAL A 48 -9.50 -15.28 -3.84
CA VAL A 48 -8.54 -14.68 -4.74
C VAL A 48 -7.15 -15.16 -4.37
N VAL A 49 -6.47 -15.72 -5.36
CA VAL A 49 -5.13 -16.29 -5.26
C VAL A 49 -4.17 -15.41 -6.06
N LEU A 50 -3.04 -15.05 -5.44
CA LEU A 50 -1.97 -14.27 -6.05
C LEU A 50 -0.69 -15.10 -6.02
N ASN A 51 -0.15 -15.44 -7.20
CA ASN A 51 1.04 -16.29 -7.34
C ASN A 51 0.97 -17.62 -6.58
N GLY A 52 -0.22 -18.22 -6.48
CA GLY A 52 -0.48 -19.47 -5.76
C GLY A 52 -0.80 -19.32 -4.26
N ASP A 53 -0.73 -18.11 -3.70
CA ASP A 53 -1.12 -17.85 -2.31
C ASP A 53 -2.53 -17.25 -2.23
N VAL A 54 -3.41 -17.80 -1.38
CA VAL A 54 -4.74 -17.22 -1.13
C VAL A 54 -4.57 -15.89 -0.37
N VAL A 55 -4.98 -14.79 -0.99
CA VAL A 55 -4.87 -13.42 -0.44
C VAL A 55 -6.20 -12.83 -0.01
N VAL A 56 -7.32 -13.36 -0.54
CA VAL A 56 -8.68 -13.02 -0.13
C VAL A 56 -9.49 -14.31 -0.03
N GLU A 57 -10.20 -14.49 1.08
CA GLU A 57 -11.09 -15.64 1.31
C GLU A 57 -12.54 -15.18 1.41
N GLY A 58 -13.44 -15.85 0.69
CA GLY A 58 -14.89 -15.72 0.83
C GLY A 58 -15.43 -14.30 0.59
N ALA A 59 -14.87 -13.56 -0.37
CA ALA A 59 -15.37 -12.23 -0.71
C ALA A 59 -16.76 -12.33 -1.36
N ASP A 60 -17.79 -11.88 -0.65
CA ASP A 60 -19.16 -11.76 -1.17
C ASP A 60 -19.27 -10.68 -2.25
N PHE A 61 -20.35 -10.70 -3.06
CA PHE A 61 -20.65 -9.61 -3.98
C PHE A 61 -20.65 -8.26 -3.25
N LYS A 62 -20.01 -7.26 -3.87
CA LYS A 62 -19.70 -5.92 -3.33
C LYS A 62 -18.62 -5.86 -2.25
N ALA A 63 -18.00 -6.98 -1.87
CA ALA A 63 -16.87 -6.94 -0.96
C ALA A 63 -15.68 -6.21 -1.60
N ALA A 64 -14.97 -5.44 -0.78
CA ALA A 64 -13.73 -4.78 -1.14
C ALA A 64 -12.73 -4.95 0.01
N THR A 65 -11.47 -5.19 -0.32
CA THR A 65 -10.40 -5.30 0.68
C THR A 65 -9.89 -3.91 1.08
N ASP A 66 -9.06 -3.86 2.13
CA ASP A 66 -8.08 -2.80 2.25
C ASP A 66 -6.99 -2.94 1.15
N TYR A 67 -6.12 -1.96 0.99
CA TYR A 67 -4.98 -2.08 0.08
C TYR A 67 -3.97 -3.10 0.62
N LEU A 68 -3.68 -4.11 -0.19
CA LEU A 68 -2.64 -5.10 0.01
C LEU A 68 -1.33 -4.59 -0.58
N HIS A 69 -0.21 -4.91 0.06
CA HIS A 69 1.11 -4.64 -0.49
C HIS A 69 1.51 -5.77 -1.42
N VAL A 70 1.78 -5.43 -2.68
CA VAL A 70 2.14 -6.39 -3.73
C VAL A 70 3.47 -5.95 -4.34
N PRO A 71 4.49 -6.80 -4.45
CA PRO A 71 5.73 -6.45 -5.14
C PRO A 71 5.45 -5.89 -6.54
N SER A 72 6.29 -4.99 -7.03
CA SER A 72 6.17 -4.52 -8.41
C SER A 72 6.49 -5.62 -9.43
N GLY A 73 5.81 -5.62 -10.56
CA GLY A 73 5.98 -6.58 -11.65
C GLY A 73 4.69 -7.27 -12.07
N ASP A 74 4.86 -8.42 -12.73
CA ASP A 74 3.76 -9.26 -13.21
C ASP A 74 3.43 -10.34 -12.18
N HIS A 75 2.14 -10.48 -11.87
CA HIS A 75 1.60 -11.46 -10.94
C HIS A 75 0.52 -12.28 -11.61
N GLU A 76 0.47 -13.57 -11.32
CA GLU A 76 -0.66 -14.42 -11.66
C GLU A 76 -1.76 -14.20 -10.63
N VAL A 77 -2.94 -13.82 -11.11
CA VAL A 77 -4.16 -13.67 -10.30
C VAL A 77 -5.15 -14.73 -10.75
N GLU A 78 -5.62 -15.50 -9.80
CA GLU A 78 -6.64 -16.52 -10.02
C GLU A 78 -7.84 -16.24 -9.10
N ILE A 79 -9.05 -16.47 -9.61
CA ILE A 79 -10.29 -16.35 -8.85
C ILE A 79 -10.99 -17.70 -8.84
N PHE A 80 -11.33 -18.17 -7.65
CA PHE A 80 -12.04 -19.42 -7.41
C PHE A 80 -13.40 -19.12 -6.76
N ALA A 81 -14.33 -20.05 -6.90
CA ALA A 81 -15.46 -20.08 -5.96
C ALA A 81 -14.91 -20.32 -4.55
N ALA A 82 -15.51 -19.68 -3.55
CA ALA A 82 -15.00 -19.74 -2.19
C ALA A 82 -14.91 -21.19 -1.67
N GLY A 83 -13.74 -21.55 -1.15
CA GLY A 83 -13.43 -22.86 -0.60
C GLY A 83 -13.07 -23.94 -1.63
N THR A 84 -12.89 -23.61 -2.91
CA THR A 84 -12.62 -24.63 -3.96
C THR A 84 -11.20 -24.62 -4.54
N VAL A 85 -10.30 -23.79 -4.03
CA VAL A 85 -8.90 -23.61 -4.55
C VAL A 85 -8.13 -24.93 -4.74
N GLU A 86 -8.33 -25.91 -3.85
CA GLU A 86 -7.63 -27.21 -3.90
C GLU A 86 -8.42 -28.30 -4.65
N GLU A 87 -9.67 -28.02 -5.05
CA GLU A 87 -10.64 -29.01 -5.53
C GLU A 87 -11.05 -28.79 -6.99
N GLU A 88 -11.05 -27.53 -7.45
CA GLU A 88 -11.54 -27.12 -8.76
C GLU A 88 -10.51 -26.26 -9.51
N GLU A 89 -10.74 -26.05 -10.81
CA GLU A 89 -9.96 -25.10 -11.60
C GLU A 89 -10.46 -23.66 -11.34
N PRO A 90 -9.61 -22.63 -11.49
CA PRO A 90 -10.04 -21.25 -11.32
C PRO A 90 -11.11 -20.87 -12.34
N VAL A 91 -12.06 -20.04 -11.92
CA VAL A 91 -13.07 -19.43 -12.80
C VAL A 91 -12.42 -18.39 -13.71
N LEU A 92 -11.36 -17.73 -13.23
CA LEU A 92 -10.54 -16.78 -13.97
C LEU A 92 -9.07 -16.96 -13.60
N SER A 93 -8.20 -16.97 -14.61
CA SER A 93 -6.75 -16.83 -14.45
C SER A 93 -6.26 -15.71 -15.37
N ALA A 94 -5.55 -14.74 -14.82
CA ALA A 94 -5.09 -13.54 -15.53
C ALA A 94 -3.75 -13.05 -14.99
N THR A 95 -3.04 -12.27 -15.80
CA THR A 95 -1.82 -11.56 -15.36
C THR A 95 -2.16 -10.15 -14.92
N LEU A 96 -1.79 -9.79 -13.70
CA LEU A 96 -1.85 -8.45 -13.13
C LEU A 96 -0.45 -7.83 -13.12
N SER A 97 -0.24 -6.77 -13.89
CA SER A 97 1.00 -5.99 -13.89
C SER A 97 0.83 -4.74 -13.03
N VAL A 98 1.69 -4.56 -12.03
CA VAL A 98 1.65 -3.41 -11.11
C VAL A 98 3.02 -2.74 -10.99
N GLU A 99 3.01 -1.42 -10.90
CA GLU A 99 4.23 -0.62 -10.74
C GLU A 99 4.42 -0.18 -9.28
N GLY A 100 5.67 -0.17 -8.81
CA GLY A 100 5.99 0.23 -7.45
C GLY A 100 5.66 1.70 -7.19
N GLY A 101 5.19 2.01 -5.99
CA GLY A 101 4.72 3.35 -5.61
C GLY A 101 3.31 3.69 -6.09
N GLU A 102 2.72 2.90 -6.97
CA GLU A 102 1.35 3.09 -7.48
C GLU A 102 0.29 2.38 -6.62
N ALA A 103 -0.95 2.86 -6.71
CA ALA A 103 -2.10 2.22 -6.10
C ALA A 103 -3.08 1.76 -7.19
N TYR A 104 -3.70 0.60 -6.98
CA TYR A 104 -4.63 -0.01 -7.93
C TYR A 104 -5.88 -0.53 -7.23
N THR A 105 -7.02 -0.36 -7.88
CA THR A 105 -8.24 -1.11 -7.61
C THR A 105 -8.42 -2.15 -8.71
N VAL A 106 -8.42 -3.43 -8.34
CA VAL A 106 -8.63 -4.56 -9.24
C VAL A 106 -10.00 -5.15 -8.94
N ALA A 107 -10.96 -4.90 -9.83
CA ALA A 107 -12.32 -5.37 -9.69
C ALA A 107 -12.57 -6.60 -10.57
N ALA A 108 -13.11 -7.67 -10.00
CA ALA A 108 -13.69 -8.77 -10.76
C ALA A 108 -15.11 -8.38 -11.18
N VAL A 109 -15.33 -8.19 -12.48
CA VAL A 109 -16.57 -7.64 -13.06
C VAL A 109 -17.19 -8.62 -14.06
N ASN A 110 -18.37 -8.24 -14.59
CA ASN A 110 -19.16 -9.04 -15.52
C ASN A 110 -19.83 -10.25 -14.83
N THR A 111 -20.48 -11.11 -15.60
CA THR A 111 -21.10 -12.35 -15.10
C THR A 111 -20.05 -13.42 -14.79
N VAL A 112 -20.35 -14.39 -13.94
CA VAL A 112 -19.45 -15.50 -13.60
C VAL A 112 -19.01 -16.29 -14.83
N GLU A 113 -19.88 -16.42 -15.85
CA GLU A 113 -19.56 -17.07 -17.13
C GLU A 113 -18.55 -16.28 -17.96
N ASN A 114 -18.52 -14.95 -17.83
CA ASN A 114 -17.67 -14.05 -18.59
C ASN A 114 -16.76 -13.21 -17.68
N LEU A 115 -16.39 -13.75 -16.53
CA LEU A 115 -15.70 -13.03 -15.47
C LEU A 115 -14.40 -12.43 -16.01
N GLU A 116 -14.15 -11.16 -15.72
CA GLU A 116 -12.95 -10.46 -16.17
C GLU A 116 -12.47 -9.44 -15.14
N LEU A 117 -11.19 -9.07 -15.22
CA LEU A 117 -10.63 -8.02 -14.36
C LEU A 117 -10.78 -6.64 -15.00
N SER A 118 -11.19 -5.67 -14.19
CA SER A 118 -11.02 -4.24 -14.44
C SER A 118 -9.92 -3.72 -13.53
N ILE A 119 -8.75 -3.41 -14.10
CA ILE A 119 -7.59 -2.90 -13.38
C ILE A 119 -7.60 -1.37 -13.50
N ILE A 120 -7.70 -0.69 -12.38
CA ILE A 120 -7.79 0.77 -12.29
C ILE A 120 -6.60 1.28 -11.51
N ASN A 121 -5.92 2.30 -12.03
CA ASN A 121 -4.90 3.04 -11.28
C ASN A 121 -5.57 4.13 -10.44
N ASP A 122 -5.21 4.21 -9.16
CA ASP A 122 -5.83 5.07 -8.17
C ASP A 122 -4.94 6.29 -7.94
N GLU A 123 -5.52 7.49 -7.98
CA GLU A 123 -4.80 8.68 -7.53
C GLU A 123 -4.60 8.58 -6.03
N GLN A 124 -3.42 9.01 -5.58
CA GLN A 124 -3.04 8.91 -4.17
C GLN A 124 -2.92 10.28 -3.51
N MET A 125 -3.27 11.35 -4.22
CA MET A 125 -3.11 12.74 -3.78
C MET A 125 -4.39 13.54 -3.98
N THR A 126 -4.78 14.27 -2.95
CA THR A 126 -5.82 15.30 -3.00
C THR A 126 -5.18 16.68 -2.80
N THR A 127 -5.96 17.73 -3.04
CA THR A 127 -5.62 19.08 -2.61
C THR A 127 -6.20 19.30 -1.22
N SER A 128 -5.41 19.83 -0.29
CA SER A 128 -5.88 20.13 1.07
C SER A 128 -7.17 20.97 1.09
N GLY A 129 -8.17 20.50 1.83
CA GLY A 129 -9.51 21.08 1.94
C GLY A 129 -10.47 20.71 0.81
N GLN A 130 -10.00 20.04 -0.24
CA GLN A 130 -10.79 19.58 -1.37
C GLN A 130 -11.08 18.09 -1.28
N THR A 131 -11.95 17.59 -2.16
CA THR A 131 -12.23 16.17 -2.33
C THR A 131 -12.21 15.82 -3.81
N LYS A 132 -11.91 14.55 -4.11
CA LYS A 132 -11.98 14.02 -5.47
C LYS A 132 -12.96 12.86 -5.52
N VAL A 133 -13.71 12.78 -6.61
CA VAL A 133 -14.63 11.67 -6.89
C VAL A 133 -14.46 11.20 -8.32
N ARG A 134 -14.47 9.89 -8.52
CA ARG A 134 -14.66 9.28 -9.84
C ARG A 134 -15.76 8.25 -9.78
N VAL A 135 -16.31 7.95 -10.95
CA VAL A 135 -17.37 6.95 -11.08
C VAL A 135 -16.95 5.88 -12.07
N GLY A 136 -17.46 4.66 -11.90
CA GLY A 136 -17.33 3.61 -12.89
C GLY A 136 -18.60 2.79 -13.04
N HIS A 137 -18.77 2.18 -14.21
CA HIS A 137 -19.95 1.43 -14.56
C HIS A 137 -19.63 -0.05 -14.76
N PHE A 138 -20.03 -0.90 -13.81
CA PHE A 138 -19.77 -2.34 -13.76
C PHE A 138 -21.04 -3.21 -13.74
N SER A 139 -22.20 -2.65 -14.10
CA SER A 139 -23.40 -3.47 -14.33
C SER A 139 -23.36 -4.02 -15.77
N PRO A 140 -23.34 -5.36 -15.96
CA PRO A 140 -23.01 -5.98 -17.25
C PRO A 140 -24.13 -5.98 -18.29
N ASP A 141 -25.38 -5.80 -17.86
CA ASP A 141 -26.59 -5.85 -18.69
C ASP A 141 -27.28 -4.49 -18.83
N ALA A 142 -26.82 -3.47 -18.10
CA ALA A 142 -27.33 -2.12 -18.24
C ALA A 142 -26.89 -1.50 -19.58
N PRO A 143 -27.72 -0.62 -20.17
CA PRO A 143 -27.24 0.27 -21.22
C PRO A 143 -26.20 1.25 -20.66
N ASN A 144 -25.57 2.03 -21.54
CA ASN A 144 -24.75 3.15 -21.11
C ASN A 144 -25.52 4.05 -20.14
N VAL A 145 -24.81 4.60 -19.16
CA VAL A 145 -25.40 5.40 -18.09
C VAL A 145 -24.82 6.80 -18.03
N ASP A 146 -25.66 7.73 -17.59
CA ASP A 146 -25.25 9.08 -17.17
C ASP A 146 -25.24 9.14 -15.64
N VAL A 147 -24.27 9.85 -15.07
CA VAL A 147 -24.29 10.23 -13.65
C VAL A 147 -24.59 11.72 -13.56
N ALA A 148 -25.65 12.07 -12.85
CA ALA A 148 -26.17 13.42 -12.78
C ALA A 148 -26.45 13.86 -11.34
N VAL A 149 -26.53 15.17 -11.14
CA VAL A 149 -27.22 15.73 -9.96
C VAL A 149 -28.71 15.50 -10.13
N ALA A 150 -29.40 15.13 -9.05
CA ALA A 150 -30.83 14.84 -9.07
C ALA A 150 -31.65 15.97 -9.70
N GLY A 151 -32.33 15.69 -10.81
CA GLY A 151 -33.10 16.67 -11.59
C GLY A 151 -32.28 17.84 -12.17
N GLY A 152 -30.96 17.72 -12.21
CA GLY A 152 -30.02 18.74 -12.65
C GLY A 152 -29.07 18.26 -13.75
N ASP A 153 -27.90 18.92 -13.79
CA ASP A 153 -26.87 18.71 -14.81
C ASP A 153 -26.26 17.31 -14.75
N VAL A 154 -25.92 16.78 -15.92
CA VAL A 154 -25.13 15.55 -16.05
C VAL A 154 -23.67 15.86 -15.78
N LEU A 155 -23.05 15.09 -14.90
CA LEU A 155 -21.64 15.20 -14.51
C LEU A 155 -20.75 14.31 -15.38
N PHE A 156 -21.25 13.12 -15.72
CA PHE A 156 -20.56 12.14 -16.55
C PHE A 156 -21.57 11.53 -17.52
N GLU A 157 -21.31 11.66 -18.82
CA GLU A 157 -22.23 11.26 -19.89
C GLU A 157 -21.79 9.95 -20.55
N ASP A 158 -22.77 9.17 -21.00
CA ASP A 158 -22.64 8.04 -21.92
C ASP A 158 -21.56 7.02 -21.51
N ALA A 159 -21.49 6.69 -20.21
CA ALA A 159 -20.53 5.73 -19.69
C ALA A 159 -20.92 4.30 -20.09
N PRO A 160 -20.15 3.60 -20.96
CA PRO A 160 -20.40 2.18 -21.25
C PRO A 160 -19.94 1.27 -20.11
N PHE A 161 -20.32 -0.01 -20.18
CA PHE A 161 -19.79 -1.04 -19.28
C PHE A 161 -18.24 -1.02 -19.24
N LYS A 162 -17.69 -1.10 -18.03
CA LYS A 162 -16.28 -0.94 -17.63
C LYS A 162 -15.67 0.45 -17.81
N ALA A 163 -16.44 1.46 -18.22
CA ALA A 163 -15.94 2.83 -18.18
C ALA A 163 -15.70 3.26 -16.73
N VAL A 164 -14.55 3.88 -16.51
CA VAL A 164 -14.19 4.54 -15.25
C VAL A 164 -13.69 5.92 -15.62
N THR A 165 -14.21 6.94 -14.95
CA THR A 165 -13.84 8.33 -15.23
C THR A 165 -12.52 8.66 -14.57
N ASP A 166 -11.89 9.74 -15.03
CA ASP A 166 -10.88 10.43 -14.24
C ASP A 166 -11.51 10.99 -12.96
N TYR A 167 -10.67 11.33 -11.98
CA TYR A 167 -11.12 12.03 -10.78
C TYR A 167 -11.55 13.47 -11.10
N LEU A 168 -12.73 13.83 -10.63
CA LEU A 168 -13.21 15.19 -10.56
C LEU A 168 -12.91 15.76 -9.17
N GLU A 169 -12.10 16.81 -9.12
CA GLU A 169 -11.89 17.58 -7.89
C GLU A 169 -13.03 18.56 -7.65
N THR A 170 -13.53 18.62 -6.42
CA THR A 170 -14.61 19.52 -6.01
C THR A 170 -14.47 19.94 -4.55
N ALA A 171 -15.27 20.92 -4.14
CA ALA A 171 -15.40 21.27 -2.74
C ALA A 171 -16.21 20.20 -1.99
N PRO A 172 -15.89 19.93 -0.71
CA PRO A 172 -16.67 19.03 0.13
C PRO A 172 -18.12 19.49 0.24
N ALA A 173 -19.05 18.59 -0.03
CA ALA A 173 -20.49 18.87 -0.02
C ALA A 173 -21.30 17.58 0.03
N THR A 174 -22.59 17.72 0.30
CA THR A 174 -23.57 16.65 0.16
C THR A 174 -24.36 16.88 -1.13
N PHE A 175 -24.42 15.85 -1.97
CA PHE A 175 -25.14 15.87 -3.24
C PHE A 175 -26.27 14.84 -3.23
N ASP A 176 -27.39 15.20 -3.84
CA ASP A 176 -28.35 14.20 -4.30
C ASP A 176 -27.95 13.83 -5.72
N LEU A 177 -27.40 12.64 -5.90
CA LEU A 177 -26.95 12.13 -7.20
C LEU A 177 -27.93 11.09 -7.73
N GLU A 178 -27.90 10.85 -9.02
CA GLU A 178 -28.66 9.80 -9.67
C GLU A 178 -27.90 9.23 -10.87
N ILE A 179 -28.18 7.95 -11.15
CA ILE A 179 -27.76 7.27 -12.37
C ILE A 179 -28.97 7.22 -13.29
N ARG A 180 -28.80 7.67 -14.54
CA ARG A 180 -29.83 7.69 -15.58
C ARG A 180 -29.42 6.81 -16.75
N VAL A 181 -30.39 6.35 -17.54
CA VAL A 181 -30.10 5.81 -18.88
C VAL A 181 -29.51 6.92 -19.74
N ALA A 182 -28.38 6.66 -20.40
CA ALA A 182 -27.62 7.66 -21.13
C ALA A 182 -28.46 8.44 -22.16
N GLY A 183 -28.33 9.77 -22.13
CA GLY A 183 -29.04 10.68 -23.03
C GLY A 183 -30.53 10.86 -22.73
N THR A 184 -31.01 10.41 -21.56
CA THR A 184 -32.40 10.52 -21.12
C THR A 184 -32.51 11.09 -19.69
N GLU A 185 -33.74 11.36 -19.24
CA GLU A 185 -34.05 11.71 -17.85
C GLU A 185 -34.53 10.49 -17.04
N ASP A 186 -34.46 9.29 -17.60
CA ASP A 186 -34.95 8.08 -16.94
C ASP A 186 -33.96 7.62 -15.87
N VAL A 187 -34.32 7.86 -14.61
CA VAL A 187 -33.51 7.48 -13.44
C VAL A 187 -33.61 5.98 -13.19
N VAL A 188 -32.46 5.32 -13.09
CA VAL A 188 -32.34 3.89 -12.80
C VAL A 188 -31.83 3.62 -11.38
N LEU A 189 -31.14 4.57 -10.77
CA LEU A 189 -30.71 4.49 -9.36
C LEU A 189 -30.60 5.88 -8.75
N GLU A 190 -31.24 6.08 -7.60
CA GLU A 190 -31.12 7.30 -6.80
C GLU A 190 -30.03 7.12 -5.73
N LEU A 191 -29.20 8.16 -5.53
CA LEU A 191 -28.13 8.21 -4.54
C LEU A 191 -28.28 9.49 -3.67
N PRO A 192 -29.34 9.55 -2.84
CA PRO A 192 -29.62 10.73 -2.03
C PRO A 192 -28.59 10.91 -0.93
N ALA A 193 -28.36 12.16 -0.54
CA ALA A 193 -27.48 12.53 0.58
C ALA A 193 -26.06 11.96 0.49
N THR A 194 -25.49 11.90 -0.73
CA THR A 194 -24.11 11.45 -0.97
C THR A 194 -23.13 12.51 -0.43
N GLU A 195 -22.45 12.21 0.68
CA GLU A 195 -21.51 13.10 1.36
C GLU A 195 -20.08 12.92 0.86
N LEU A 196 -19.49 13.98 0.30
CA LEU A 196 -18.06 14.04 -0.03
C LEU A 196 -17.33 14.90 1.01
N LYS A 197 -16.38 14.30 1.71
CA LYS A 197 -15.63 14.95 2.81
C LYS A 197 -14.31 15.53 2.32
N ALA A 198 -13.87 16.59 2.99
CA ALA A 198 -12.54 17.16 2.77
C ALA A 198 -11.44 16.09 2.92
N ASP A 199 -10.40 16.23 2.12
CA ASP A 199 -9.17 15.43 2.14
C ASP A 199 -9.39 13.94 1.79
N MET A 200 -10.53 13.62 1.18
CA MET A 200 -10.90 12.26 0.75
C MET A 200 -10.97 12.14 -0.77
N LEU A 201 -10.56 10.98 -1.26
CA LEU A 201 -10.78 10.53 -2.63
C LEU A 201 -11.82 9.40 -2.61
N TYR A 202 -12.76 9.43 -3.56
CA TYR A 202 -13.84 8.45 -3.65
C TYR A 202 -13.88 7.80 -5.04
N SER A 203 -14.01 6.47 -5.04
CA SER A 203 -14.36 5.69 -6.21
C SER A 203 -15.75 5.09 -6.02
N VAL A 204 -16.68 5.40 -6.92
CA VAL A 204 -18.06 4.88 -6.87
C VAL A 204 -18.33 4.02 -8.09
N PHE A 205 -18.59 2.73 -7.88
CA PHE A 205 -18.85 1.78 -8.96
C PHE A 205 -20.30 1.34 -8.96
N ALA A 206 -21.04 1.60 -10.05
CA ALA A 206 -22.35 1.03 -10.27
C ALA A 206 -22.23 -0.47 -10.59
N VAL A 207 -22.95 -1.33 -9.88
CA VAL A 207 -22.88 -2.79 -9.97
C VAL A 207 -24.29 -3.39 -9.95
N GLY A 208 -24.40 -4.70 -10.10
CA GLY A 208 -25.70 -5.39 -10.13
C GLY A 208 -26.26 -5.48 -11.54
N PHE A 209 -27.46 -6.02 -11.67
CA PHE A 209 -28.16 -6.15 -12.94
C PHE A 209 -29.20 -5.04 -13.11
N ALA A 210 -29.33 -4.50 -14.32
CA ALA A 210 -30.43 -3.62 -14.70
C ALA A 210 -31.75 -4.39 -14.79
N ASP A 211 -31.72 -5.65 -15.23
CA ASP A 211 -32.87 -6.55 -15.29
C ASP A 211 -32.52 -7.91 -14.68
N GLY A 212 -32.43 -7.96 -13.34
CA GLY A 212 -32.08 -9.18 -12.62
C GLY A 212 -31.86 -8.96 -11.12
N GLU A 213 -31.42 -10.03 -10.45
CA GLU A 213 -31.02 -10.03 -9.04
C GLU A 213 -29.54 -10.46 -8.93
N PRO A 214 -28.71 -9.75 -8.13
CA PRO A 214 -29.04 -8.52 -7.41
C PRO A 214 -29.25 -7.35 -8.38
N GLY A 215 -30.25 -6.51 -8.10
CA GLY A 215 -30.52 -5.31 -8.88
C GLY A 215 -29.42 -4.25 -8.77
N LEU A 216 -29.54 -3.16 -9.56
CA LEU A 216 -28.58 -2.06 -9.55
C LEU A 216 -28.33 -1.49 -8.15
N ASP A 217 -27.05 -1.31 -7.83
CA ASP A 217 -26.57 -0.73 -6.58
C ASP A 217 -25.18 -0.11 -6.84
N VAL A 218 -24.56 0.47 -5.81
CA VAL A 218 -23.20 1.00 -5.87
C VAL A 218 -22.26 0.37 -4.84
N ILE A 219 -20.99 0.32 -5.18
CA ILE A 219 -19.87 0.16 -4.27
C ILE A 219 -19.23 1.53 -4.10
N VAL A 220 -19.16 2.04 -2.87
CA VAL A 220 -18.49 3.31 -2.55
C VAL A 220 -17.22 3.00 -1.80
N LEU A 221 -16.08 3.38 -2.37
CA LEU A 221 -14.77 3.18 -1.78
C LEU A 221 -14.14 4.53 -1.43
N SER A 222 -13.54 4.59 -0.25
CA SER A 222 -12.58 5.65 0.09
C SER A 222 -11.19 5.22 -0.37
N ASP A 223 -10.60 5.97 -1.29
CA ASP A 223 -9.28 5.67 -1.82
C ASP A 223 -8.20 6.21 -0.89
N MET A 224 -7.02 5.62 -0.97
CA MET A 224 -5.92 6.03 -0.12
C MET A 224 -5.45 7.45 -0.49
N SER A 225 -5.38 8.34 0.49
CA SER A 225 -4.74 9.65 0.34
C SER A 225 -3.43 9.71 1.11
N HIS A 226 -2.34 10.11 0.45
CA HIS A 226 -1.03 10.32 1.09
C HIS A 226 -1.00 11.54 2.01
N GLU A 227 -2.01 12.42 1.99
CA GLU A 227 -2.07 13.60 2.87
C GLU A 227 -2.26 13.25 4.37
N ALA A 228 -2.55 11.98 4.70
CA ALA A 228 -2.62 11.51 6.10
C ALA A 228 -1.25 11.26 6.77
N MET A 229 -0.13 11.51 6.08
CA MET A 229 1.21 11.49 6.68
C MET A 229 1.60 12.93 7.05
N PRO A 230 1.50 13.37 8.32
CA PRO A 230 2.03 14.66 8.71
C PRO A 230 3.51 14.72 8.32
N ALA A 231 3.82 15.68 7.45
CA ALA A 231 5.18 15.97 7.01
C ALA A 231 6.10 16.10 8.24
N GLU A 232 7.12 15.24 8.27
CA GLU A 232 8.30 15.30 9.13
C GLU A 232 8.03 15.42 10.64
N MET A 233 8.26 14.32 11.37
CA MET A 233 8.59 14.45 12.79
C MET A 233 9.79 15.40 12.92
N PRO A 234 9.70 16.49 13.71
CA PRO A 234 10.87 17.31 13.96
C PRO A 234 11.92 16.43 14.60
N ALA A 235 13.11 16.35 14.01
CA ALA A 235 14.27 15.77 14.66
C ALA A 235 14.66 16.67 15.85
N THR A 236 13.95 16.55 16.98
CA THR A 236 14.39 17.14 18.23
C THR A 236 15.51 16.27 18.79
N GLY A 237 16.72 16.51 18.29
CA GLY A 237 17.93 16.10 18.96
C GLY A 237 17.95 16.71 20.36
N MET A 238 18.09 15.87 21.38
CA MET A 238 18.58 16.29 22.69
C MET A 238 18.99 15.06 23.51
N GLY A 239 20.31 14.85 23.60
CA GLY A 239 20.95 14.18 24.72
C GLY A 239 21.86 15.21 25.40
N GLY A 240 21.38 15.83 26.47
CA GLY A 240 22.12 16.84 27.24
C GLY A 240 22.86 16.25 28.44
N ALA A 241 23.89 16.98 28.92
CA ALA A 241 24.24 17.19 30.33
C ALA A 241 25.47 18.12 30.42
N GLN A 242 25.25 19.40 30.69
CA GLN A 242 25.48 20.08 31.98
C GLN A 242 26.81 20.86 32.04
N ASN A 243 26.68 22.18 31.84
CA ASN A 243 27.68 23.18 32.16
C ASN A 243 27.86 23.28 33.68
N ASN A 244 29.06 22.97 34.17
CA ASN A 244 29.51 23.45 35.47
C ASN A 244 30.73 24.34 35.26
N THR A 245 30.50 25.65 35.31
CA THR A 245 31.54 26.69 35.26
C THR A 245 32.28 26.71 36.59
N SER A 246 33.54 26.26 36.58
CA SER A 246 34.52 26.60 37.60
C SER A 246 35.81 27.04 36.91
N PHE A 247 36.08 28.33 37.00
CA PHE A 247 37.32 28.99 36.64
C PHE A 247 38.47 28.47 37.53
N MET A 248 39.60 28.06 36.94
CA MET A 248 40.97 28.49 37.31
C MET A 248 42.03 27.94 36.32
N PRO A 249 43.23 28.56 36.25
CA PRO A 249 43.95 28.76 34.99
C PRO A 249 45.21 27.89 34.81
N ILE A 250 45.61 27.78 33.55
CA ILE A 250 46.98 27.66 32.98
C ILE A 250 47.97 26.71 33.68
N LEU A 251 48.50 25.72 32.92
CA LEU A 251 49.96 25.55 32.75
C LEU A 251 50.32 24.70 31.51
N PHE A 252 51.17 25.34 30.71
CA PHE A 252 52.07 24.97 29.62
C PHE A 252 52.52 23.51 29.35
N ALA A 253 52.92 23.36 28.08
CA ALA A 253 53.98 22.51 27.51
C ALA A 253 53.64 21.02 27.30
N GLY A 254 54.05 20.36 26.23
CA GLY A 254 54.98 20.70 25.16
C GLY A 254 55.15 19.45 24.29
N ALA A 255 55.57 19.68 23.06
CA ALA A 255 55.78 18.66 22.05
C ALA A 255 56.86 17.61 22.42
N LEU A 256 56.87 16.56 21.60
CA LEU A 256 58.01 15.70 21.24
C LEU A 256 58.39 14.54 22.19
N ALA A 257 57.95 13.36 21.75
CA ALA A 257 58.82 12.33 21.18
C ALA A 257 59.70 11.45 22.08
N LEU A 258 59.82 10.23 21.54
CA LEU A 258 60.89 9.25 21.71
C LEU A 258 60.83 8.34 22.93
N GLY A 259 60.92 7.05 22.60
CA GLY A 259 61.95 6.24 23.20
C GLY A 259 61.42 5.11 24.05
N ALA A 260 61.19 3.99 23.39
CA ALA A 260 61.33 2.70 24.02
C ALA A 260 62.59 2.69 24.90
N ALA A 261 62.44 2.31 26.16
CA ALA A 261 63.28 1.33 26.82
C ALA A 261 62.92 1.21 28.30
N VAL A 262 63.18 0.01 28.80
CA VAL A 262 63.41 -0.31 30.21
C VAL A 262 62.13 -0.64 30.99
N PHE A 263 61.58 -1.85 30.91
CA PHE A 263 62.22 -3.13 31.29
C PHE A 263 62.80 -3.18 32.73
N PHE A 264 62.42 -2.32 33.70
CA PHE A 264 63.03 -2.48 35.05
C PHE A 264 62.15 -2.50 36.30
N LEU A 265 60.81 -2.44 36.23
CA LEU A 265 60.08 -2.16 37.47
C LEU A 265 58.84 -2.98 37.80
N ASN A 266 58.53 -4.13 37.17
CA ASN A 266 57.28 -4.80 37.57
C ASN A 266 57.25 -6.25 38.03
N ILE A 267 58.27 -7.10 37.90
CA ILE A 267 58.15 -8.46 38.47
C ILE A 267 59.46 -8.92 39.11
N ARG A 268 59.94 -8.09 40.04
CA ARG A 268 60.60 -8.54 41.28
C ARG A 268 59.54 -8.68 42.39
N ARG A 269 58.38 -9.24 42.05
CA ARG A 269 57.35 -9.69 43.00
C ARG A 269 57.16 -11.17 42.77
N LYS A 270 57.60 -11.94 43.77
CA LYS A 270 57.25 -13.35 44.03
C LYS A 270 57.97 -14.34 43.10
N GLN A 271 59.04 -15.03 43.50
CA GLN A 271 59.21 -15.74 44.78
C GLN A 271 57.93 -16.46 45.20
N GLU A 272 57.74 -17.65 44.65
CA GLU A 272 57.48 -18.84 45.45
C GLU A 272 58.40 -19.95 44.94
N ALA A 273 59.10 -20.60 45.88
CA ALA A 273 59.83 -21.87 45.85
C ALA A 273 60.39 -22.41 44.52
#